data_AF-A0A2A2KFR2-F1
#
_entry.id   AF-A0A2A2KFR2-F1
#
_cell.length_a   1.000
_cell.length_b   1.000
_cell.length_c   1.000
_cell.angle_alpha   90.00
_cell.angle_beta   90.00
_cell.angle_gamma   90.00
#
_symmetry.space_group_name_H-M   'P 1'
#
loop_
_entity.id
_entity.type
_entity.pdbx_description
1 polymer ?
#
loop_
_entity_poly.entity_id
_entity_poly.type
_entity_poly.pdbx_seq_one_letter_code
_entity_poly.pdbx_strand_id
1 'polypeptide(L)'
;MAPTAALVLGYLLGSIPFGGAAAVWLVSWLFPGEQMVAAAAAFVGHCYPVWLRFRGGKGVATLMGIVLALHWPMGLVYAVVWLGMLATVRISSVAGMAAAISAPVSGAIFGRFDLVMLLLALAAIVLWKHRENIERIANGTEPRIGGGKRAAADGPQDD
;
A
#
# COMPACT_ATOMS: atom_id res chain seq x y z
N MET A 1 7.63 2.77 -28.27
CA MET A 1 8.59 3.56 -27.46
C MET A 1 7.96 4.14 -26.18
N ALA A 2 6.64 4.35 -26.11
CA ALA A 2 5.94 4.80 -24.90
C ALA A 2 5.99 3.86 -23.66
N PRO A 3 5.84 2.51 -23.78
CA PRO A 3 5.72 1.66 -22.59
C PRO A 3 7.01 1.58 -21.78
N THR A 4 8.18 1.64 -22.44
CA THR A 4 9.49 1.67 -21.77
C THR A 4 9.69 2.95 -20.96
N ALA A 5 9.22 4.10 -21.47
CA ALA A 5 9.31 5.37 -20.76
C ALA A 5 8.38 5.40 -19.53
N ALA A 6 7.15 4.90 -19.68
CA ALA A 6 6.20 4.77 -18.57
C ALA A 6 6.70 3.83 -17.46
N LEU A 7 7.34 2.72 -17.82
CA LEU A 7 8.00 1.82 -16.86
C LEU A 7 9.09 2.52 -16.07
N VAL A 8 10.02 3.21 -16.74
CA VAL A 8 11.15 3.88 -16.09
C VAL A 8 10.68 5.02 -15.21
N LEU A 9 9.79 5.88 -15.72
CA LEU A 9 9.23 6.99 -14.95
C LEU A 9 8.45 6.49 -13.73
N GLY A 10 7.61 5.46 -13.92
CA GLY A 10 6.87 4.84 -12.84
C GLY A 10 7.80 4.33 -11.76
N TYR A 11 8.81 3.55 -12.15
CA TYR A 11 9.76 2.96 -11.22
C TYR A 11 10.56 4.01 -10.42
N LEU A 12 11.09 5.04 -11.08
CA LEU A 12 11.89 6.07 -10.41
C LEU A 12 11.04 6.96 -9.49
N LEU A 13 9.85 7.36 -9.93
CA LEU A 13 8.98 8.23 -9.14
C LEU A 13 8.37 7.50 -7.96
N GLY A 14 7.92 6.25 -8.13
CA GLY A 14 7.29 5.45 -7.07
C GLY A 14 8.16 5.23 -5.84
N SER A 15 9.46 5.40 -6.00
CA SER A 15 10.45 5.28 -4.95
C SER A 15 10.57 6.47 -4.01
N ILE A 16 9.98 7.61 -4.38
CA ILE A 16 9.92 8.83 -3.59
C ILE A 16 8.66 8.80 -2.70
N PRO A 17 8.65 9.44 -1.52
CA PRO A 17 7.42 9.64 -0.75
C PRO A 17 6.29 10.23 -1.62
N PHE A 18 5.09 9.65 -1.54
CA PHE A 18 3.93 9.98 -2.40
C PHE A 18 4.11 9.75 -3.91
N GLY A 19 5.20 9.09 -4.30
CA GLY A 19 5.58 8.84 -5.68
C GLY A 19 4.58 8.03 -6.50
N GLY A 20 3.79 7.16 -5.87
CA GLY A 20 2.80 6.32 -6.55
C GLY A 20 1.72 7.11 -7.29
N ALA A 21 1.13 8.11 -6.64
CA ALA A 21 0.12 8.96 -7.29
C ALA A 21 0.76 9.86 -8.35
N ALA A 22 1.90 10.47 -8.03
CA ALA A 22 2.64 11.35 -8.94
C ALA A 22 3.07 10.64 -10.22
N ALA A 23 3.54 9.39 -10.11
CA ALA A 23 3.90 8.56 -11.25
C ALA A 23 2.72 8.33 -12.20
N VAL A 24 1.58 7.93 -11.65
CA VAL A 24 0.37 7.65 -12.44
C VAL A 24 -0.16 8.93 -13.10
N TRP A 25 -0.21 10.04 -12.37
CA TRP A 25 -0.64 11.34 -12.91
C TRP A 25 0.29 11.83 -14.02
N LEU A 26 1.60 11.81 -13.80
CA LEU A 26 2.55 12.29 -14.79
C LEU A 26 2.51 11.44 -16.07
N VAL A 27 2.45 10.12 -15.94
CA VAL A 27 2.33 9.23 -17.10
C VAL A 27 0.98 9.40 -17.80
N SER A 28 -0.10 9.65 -17.07
CA SER A 28 -1.40 9.93 -17.70
C SER A 28 -1.37 11.17 -18.61
N TRP A 29 -0.51 12.15 -18.29
CA TRP A 29 -0.35 13.37 -19.08
C TRP A 29 0.63 13.19 -20.25
N LEU A 30 1.75 12.49 -20.03
CA LEU A 30 2.80 12.30 -21.05
C LEU A 30 2.50 11.14 -22.02
N PHE A 31 1.88 10.06 -21.54
CA PHE A 31 1.63 8.82 -22.27
C PHE A 31 0.23 8.26 -21.92
N PRO A 32 -0.85 8.86 -22.47
CA PRO A 32 -2.22 8.38 -22.23
C PRO A 32 -2.37 6.89 -22.60
N GLY A 33 -2.89 6.08 -21.68
CA GLY A 33 -3.09 4.63 -21.85
C GLY A 33 -2.06 3.76 -21.10
N GLU A 34 -0.93 4.34 -20.67
CA GLU A 34 0.15 3.60 -20.00
C GLU A 34 0.07 3.66 -18.46
N GLN A 35 -1.06 4.11 -17.89
CA GLN A 35 -1.21 4.36 -16.46
C GLN A 35 -1.06 3.08 -15.61
N MET A 36 -1.55 1.94 -16.11
CA MET A 36 -1.44 0.65 -15.42
C MET A 36 0.00 0.17 -15.31
N VAL A 37 0.78 0.39 -16.37
CA VAL A 37 2.20 0.05 -16.43
C VAL A 37 3.00 0.93 -15.45
N ALA A 38 2.71 2.23 -15.44
CA ALA A 38 3.30 3.17 -14.48
C ALA A 38 2.93 2.85 -13.02
N ALA A 39 1.67 2.48 -12.76
CA ALA A 39 1.20 2.05 -11.45
C ALA A 39 1.96 0.82 -10.95
N ALA A 40 2.09 -0.22 -11.78
CA ALA A 40 2.85 -1.42 -11.46
C ALA A 40 4.32 -1.10 -11.18
N ALA A 41 4.96 -0.33 -12.06
CA ALA A 41 6.36 0.05 -11.93
C ALA A 41 6.60 0.90 -10.67
N ALA A 42 5.74 1.86 -10.37
CA ALA A 42 5.83 2.69 -9.17
C ALA A 42 5.67 1.87 -7.89
N PHE A 43 4.74 0.93 -7.88
CA PHE A 43 4.53 0.06 -6.74
C PHE A 43 5.73 -0.88 -6.50
N VAL A 44 6.27 -1.47 -7.57
CA VAL A 44 7.47 -2.31 -7.49
C VAL A 44 8.70 -1.49 -7.08
N GLY A 45 8.90 -0.31 -7.65
CA GLY A 45 10.00 0.60 -7.29
C GLY A 45 9.94 1.07 -5.83
N HIS A 46 8.74 1.16 -5.24
CA HIS A 46 8.57 1.40 -3.81
C HIS A 46 8.93 0.18 -2.95
N CYS A 47 8.46 -1.01 -3.35
CA CYS A 47 8.58 -2.23 -2.54
C CYS A 47 9.98 -2.88 -2.64
N TYR A 48 10.62 -2.76 -3.80
CA TYR A 48 11.89 -3.38 -4.18
C TYR A 48 12.84 -2.42 -4.93
N PRO A 49 13.20 -1.26 -4.34
CA PRO A 49 14.13 -0.31 -4.95
C PRO A 49 15.55 -0.86 -5.07
N VAL A 50 16.14 -0.78 -6.26
CA VAL A 50 17.49 -1.25 -6.58
C VAL A 50 18.57 -0.57 -5.72
N TRP A 51 18.50 0.75 -5.49
CA TRP A 51 19.50 1.47 -4.68
C TRP A 51 19.41 1.16 -3.17
N LEU A 52 18.32 0.57 -2.68
CA LEU A 52 18.24 0.02 -1.31
C LEU A 52 18.40 -1.50 -1.30
N ARG A 53 19.07 -2.08 -2.30
CA ARG A 53 19.31 -3.52 -2.42
C ARG A 53 18.00 -4.33 -2.31
N PHE A 54 16.95 -3.86 -3.00
CA PHE A 54 15.60 -4.44 -3.00
C PHE A 54 14.89 -4.45 -1.63
N ARG A 55 15.35 -3.66 -0.66
CA ARG A 55 14.70 -3.48 0.65
C ARG A 55 13.90 -2.18 0.70
N GLY A 56 12.68 -2.23 0.17
CA GLY A 56 11.74 -1.11 0.19
C GLY A 56 10.60 -1.24 1.21
N GLY A 57 9.67 -0.28 1.15
CA GLY A 57 8.50 -0.21 2.03
C GLY A 57 7.45 -1.28 1.75
N LYS A 58 6.37 -1.29 2.55
CA LYS A 58 5.29 -2.30 2.46
C LYS A 58 4.19 -1.96 1.45
N GLY A 59 4.23 -0.77 0.85
CA GLY A 59 3.36 -0.40 -0.26
C GLY A 59 1.96 0.12 0.11
N VAL A 60 1.55 0.18 1.38
CA VAL A 60 0.18 0.61 1.76
C VAL A 60 -0.15 2.02 1.25
N ALA A 61 0.71 3.01 1.53
CA ALA A 61 0.50 4.40 1.09
C ALA A 61 0.66 4.55 -0.42
N THR A 62 1.57 3.79 -1.03
CA THR A 62 1.80 3.81 -2.48
C THR A 62 0.59 3.25 -3.23
N LEU A 63 0.00 2.15 -2.76
CA LEU A 63 -1.21 1.56 -3.34
C LEU A 63 -2.40 2.52 -3.20
N MET A 64 -2.58 3.17 -2.04
CA MET A 64 -3.58 4.23 -1.89
C MET A 64 -3.42 5.30 -2.97
N GLY A 65 -2.21 5.84 -3.14
CA GLY A 65 -1.93 6.88 -4.12
C GLY A 65 -2.21 6.44 -5.56
N ILE A 66 -1.83 5.20 -5.90
CA ILE A 66 -2.10 4.58 -7.20
C ILE A 66 -3.61 4.46 -7.44
N VAL A 67 -4.35 3.88 -6.48
CA VAL A 67 -5.80 3.67 -6.62
C VAL A 67 -6.52 5.01 -6.73
N LEU A 68 -6.15 5.99 -5.90
CA LEU A 68 -6.72 7.34 -5.95
C LEU A 68 -6.47 8.02 -7.30
N ALA A 69 -5.26 7.86 -7.86
CA ALA A 69 -4.88 8.41 -9.16
C ALA A 69 -5.58 7.71 -10.33
N LEU A 70 -5.78 6.39 -10.27
CA LEU A 70 -6.46 5.61 -11.31
C LEU A 70 -7.98 5.79 -11.27
N HIS A 71 -8.57 5.89 -10.08
CA HIS A 71 -10.01 6.05 -9.88
C HIS A 71 -10.31 6.56 -8.47
N TRP A 72 -10.53 7.87 -8.34
CA TRP A 72 -10.66 8.54 -7.03
C TRP A 72 -11.72 7.93 -6.09
N PRO A 73 -12.89 7.42 -6.54
CA PRO A 73 -13.87 6.78 -5.65
C PRO A 73 -13.33 5.51 -4.99
N MET A 74 -12.51 4.73 -5.71
CA MET A 74 -11.85 3.54 -5.14
C MET A 74 -10.81 3.94 -4.09
N GLY A 75 -10.09 5.05 -4.33
CA GLY A 75 -9.15 5.60 -3.36
C GLY A 75 -9.85 6.06 -2.07
N LEU A 76 -11.05 6.64 -2.19
CA LEU A 76 -11.87 7.00 -1.04
C LEU A 76 -12.31 5.76 -0.24
N VAL A 77 -12.75 4.69 -0.91
CA VAL A 77 -13.07 3.41 -0.25
C VAL A 77 -11.85 2.87 0.49
N TYR A 78 -10.68 2.88 -0.15
CA TYR A 78 -9.43 2.46 0.48
C TYR A 78 -9.13 3.27 1.75
N ALA A 79 -9.25 4.60 1.70
CA ALA A 79 -9.08 5.49 2.85
C ALA A 79 -10.06 5.20 3.98
N VAL A 80 -11.33 5.01 3.67
CA VAL A 80 -12.37 4.68 4.66
C VAL A 80 -12.08 3.34 5.32
N VAL A 81 -11.74 2.31 4.56
CA VAL A 81 -11.39 0.99 5.11
C VAL A 81 -10.15 1.08 5.99
N TRP A 82 -9.11 1.81 5.54
CA TRP A 82 -7.89 1.98 6.32
C TRP A 82 -8.16 2.71 7.65
N LEU A 83 -8.82 3.87 7.60
CA LEU A 83 -9.14 4.66 8.79
C LEU A 83 -10.09 3.91 9.73
N GLY A 84 -11.11 3.25 9.20
CA GLY A 84 -12.06 2.47 9.98
C GLY A 84 -11.39 1.31 10.71
N MET A 85 -10.54 0.55 10.03
CA MET A 85 -9.77 -0.53 10.65
C MET A 85 -8.74 -0.02 11.66
N LEU A 86 -8.11 1.13 11.38
CA LEU A 86 -7.16 1.75 12.29
C LEU A 86 -7.85 2.24 13.56
N ALA A 87 -9.03 2.85 13.44
CA ALA A 87 -9.80 3.36 14.58
C ALA A 87 -10.33 2.23 15.48
N THR A 88 -10.75 1.11 14.88
CA THR A 88 -11.35 -0.03 15.57
C THR A 88 -10.31 -1.00 16.13
N VAL A 89 -9.40 -1.51 15.30
CA VAL A 89 -8.42 -2.54 15.67
C VAL A 89 -7.17 -1.91 16.29
N ARG A 90 -6.85 -0.65 15.97
CA ARG A 90 -5.64 0.06 16.40
C ARG A 90 -4.34 -0.66 16.05
N ILE A 91 -4.35 -1.51 15.03
CA ILE A 91 -3.16 -2.18 14.50
C ILE A 91 -2.97 -1.71 13.05
N SER A 92 -1.90 -0.95 12.81
CA SER A 92 -1.63 -0.32 11.50
C SER A 92 -1.47 -1.34 10.37
N SER A 93 -0.85 -2.48 10.65
CA SER A 93 -0.66 -3.55 9.66
C SER A 93 -1.97 -4.21 9.24
N VAL A 94 -2.87 -4.48 10.20
CA VAL A 94 -4.22 -5.00 9.90
C VAL A 94 -4.99 -4.00 9.05
N ALA A 95 -4.98 -2.72 9.43
CA ALA A 95 -5.64 -1.67 8.67
C ALA A 95 -5.07 -1.56 7.25
N GLY A 96 -3.75 -1.62 7.09
CA GLY A 96 -3.07 -1.58 5.80
C GLY A 96 -3.42 -2.75 4.88
N MET A 97 -3.44 -3.97 5.42
CA MET A 97 -3.79 -5.17 4.65
C MET A 97 -5.27 -5.20 4.25
N ALA A 98 -6.17 -4.83 5.17
CA ALA A 98 -7.61 -4.73 4.87
C ALA A 98 -7.87 -3.69 3.77
N ALA A 99 -7.23 -2.53 3.86
CA ALA A 99 -7.33 -1.49 2.84
C ALA A 99 -6.78 -1.97 1.47
N ALA A 100 -5.66 -2.68 1.45
CA ALA A 100 -5.11 -3.26 0.22
C ALA A 100 -6.08 -4.24 -0.45
N ILE A 101 -6.78 -5.09 0.32
CA ILE A 101 -7.79 -6.02 -0.20
C ILE A 101 -9.03 -5.26 -0.73
N SER A 102 -9.38 -4.12 -0.14
CA SER A 102 -10.50 -3.31 -0.61
C SER A 102 -10.30 -2.71 -2.01
N ALA A 103 -9.04 -2.58 -2.48
CA ALA A 103 -8.74 -2.04 -3.81
C ALA A 103 -9.34 -2.89 -4.96
N PRO A 104 -9.01 -4.19 -5.11
CA PRO A 104 -9.63 -5.01 -6.14
C PRO A 104 -11.14 -5.21 -5.94
N VAL A 105 -11.62 -5.29 -4.69
CA VAL A 105 -13.06 -5.43 -4.38
C VAL A 105 -13.85 -4.21 -4.85
N SER A 106 -13.39 -3.00 -4.52
CA SER A 106 -14.01 -1.76 -5.00
C SER A 106 -13.92 -1.64 -6.51
N GLY A 107 -12.81 -2.09 -7.13
CA GLY A 107 -12.69 -2.18 -8.59
C GLY A 107 -13.80 -3.02 -9.23
N ALA A 108 -14.10 -4.19 -8.67
CA ALA A 108 -15.20 -5.04 -9.15
C ALA A 108 -16.58 -4.38 -8.95
N ILE A 109 -16.81 -3.76 -7.79
CA ILE A 109 -18.08 -3.08 -7.46
C ILE A 109 -18.35 -1.90 -8.40
N PHE A 110 -17.34 -1.10 -8.72
CA PHE A 110 -17.45 0.03 -9.65
C PHE A 110 -17.36 -0.38 -11.13
N GLY A 111 -17.29 -1.67 -11.45
CA GLY A 111 -17.20 -2.17 -12.82
C GLY A 111 -15.86 -1.90 -13.52
N ARG A 112 -14.81 -1.52 -12.78
CA ARG A 112 -13.44 -1.26 -13.30
C ARG A 112 -12.64 -2.56 -13.41
N PHE A 113 -13.19 -3.55 -14.11
CA PHE A 113 -12.58 -4.88 -14.27
C PHE A 113 -11.20 -4.83 -14.97
N ASP A 114 -10.96 -3.81 -15.79
CA ASP A 114 -9.66 -3.49 -16.37
C ASP A 114 -8.57 -3.30 -15.30
N LEU A 115 -8.92 -2.79 -14.12
CA LEU A 115 -7.98 -2.56 -13.02
C LEU A 115 -7.87 -3.75 -12.05
N VAL A 116 -8.88 -4.63 -11.98
CA VAL A 116 -8.99 -5.65 -10.93
C VAL A 116 -7.77 -6.57 -10.90
N MET A 117 -7.31 -7.04 -12.06
CA MET A 117 -6.17 -7.96 -12.13
C MET A 117 -4.88 -7.31 -11.62
N LEU A 118 -4.63 -6.06 -11.99
CA LEU A 118 -3.51 -5.28 -11.48
C LEU A 118 -3.62 -5.13 -9.96
N LEU A 119 -4.78 -4.70 -9.46
CA LEU A 119 -4.98 -4.44 -8.03
C LEU A 119 -4.89 -5.72 -7.18
N LEU A 120 -5.32 -6.87 -7.69
CA LEU A 120 -5.09 -8.17 -7.07
C LEU A 120 -3.59 -8.47 -6.93
N ALA A 121 -2.82 -8.26 -8.01
CA ALA A 121 -1.37 -8.47 -7.97
C ALA A 121 -0.68 -7.54 -6.97
N LEU A 122 -1.03 -6.24 -6.95
CA LEU A 122 -0.44 -5.28 -6.01
C LEU A 122 -0.84 -5.60 -4.57
N ALA A 123 -2.11 -5.95 -4.32
CA ALA A 123 -2.58 -6.37 -2.99
C ALA A 123 -1.87 -7.64 -2.50
N ALA A 124 -1.65 -8.62 -3.37
CA ALA A 124 -0.88 -9.82 -3.03
C ALA A 124 0.56 -9.48 -2.59
N ILE A 125 1.22 -8.54 -3.28
CA ILE A 125 2.54 -8.06 -2.87
C ILE A 125 2.49 -7.33 -1.52
N VAL A 126 1.45 -6.50 -1.26
CA VAL A 126 1.26 -5.89 0.07
C VAL A 126 1.19 -6.97 1.15
N LEU A 127 0.34 -7.99 0.96
CA LEU A 127 0.18 -9.09 1.93
C LEU A 127 1.50 -9.84 2.14
N TRP A 128 2.23 -10.13 1.06
CA TRP A 128 3.55 -10.76 1.14
C TRP A 128 4.57 -9.92 1.95
N LYS A 129 4.59 -8.61 1.73
CA LYS A 129 5.44 -7.67 2.49
C LYS A 129 5.02 -7.53 3.96
N HIS A 130 3.83 -8.01 4.32
CA HIS A 130 3.33 -8.05 5.69
C HIS A 130 3.43 -9.43 6.36
N ARG A 131 4.06 -10.44 5.76
CA ARG A 131 4.18 -11.79 6.36
C ARG A 131 4.69 -11.78 7.82
N GLU A 132 5.70 -10.96 8.12
CA GLU A 132 6.23 -10.80 9.49
C GLU A 132 5.24 -10.10 10.44
N ASN A 133 4.37 -9.22 9.91
CA ASN A 133 3.27 -8.63 10.70
C ASN A 133 2.19 -9.67 10.96
N ILE A 134 1.87 -10.51 9.98
CA ILE A 134 0.89 -11.59 10.12
C ILE A 134 1.35 -12.57 11.21
N GLU A 135 2.63 -12.94 11.21
CA GLU A 135 3.23 -13.76 12.27
C GLU A 135 3.11 -13.09 13.65
N ARG A 136 3.43 -11.79 13.78
CA ARG A 136 3.26 -11.06 15.04
C ARG A 136 1.81 -10.92 15.48
N ILE A 137 0.87 -10.79 14.53
CA ILE A 137 -0.57 -10.76 14.82
C ILE A 137 -1.02 -12.13 15.36
N ALA A 138 -0.61 -13.22 14.73
CA ALA A 138 -0.90 -14.58 15.19
C ALA A 138 -0.34 -14.85 16.59
N ASN A 139 0.83 -14.29 16.90
CA ASN A 139 1.47 -14.38 18.21
C ASN A 139 0.98 -13.34 19.22
N GLY A 140 0.07 -12.43 18.84
CA GLY A 140 -0.41 -11.36 19.71
C GLY A 140 0.63 -10.29 20.09
N THR A 141 1.77 -10.24 19.39
CA THR A 141 2.90 -9.34 19.67
C THR A 141 2.95 -8.09 18.78
N GLU A 142 2.04 -7.99 17.80
CA GLU A 142 1.98 -6.82 16.92
C GLU A 142 1.56 -5.56 17.71
N PRO A 143 2.32 -4.46 17.61
CA PRO A 143 2.08 -3.27 18.41
C PRO A 143 0.74 -2.60 18.08
N ARG A 144 0.00 -2.25 19.13
CA ARG A 144 -1.22 -1.45 19.03
C ARG A 144 -0.90 0.04 19.18
N ILE A 145 -1.47 0.86 18.31
CA ILE A 145 -1.39 2.31 18.39
C ILE A 145 -2.08 2.77 19.68
N GLY A 146 -1.38 3.60 20.46
CA GLY A 146 -1.89 4.14 21.73
C GLY A 146 -1.80 3.17 22.92
N GLY A 147 -1.23 1.97 22.75
CA GLY A 147 -0.85 1.11 23.87
C GLY A 147 0.42 1.67 24.52
N GLY A 148 0.27 2.51 25.55
CA GLY A 148 1.41 3.04 26.30
C GLY A 148 2.28 1.92 26.88
N LYS A 149 3.58 2.21 27.09
CA LYS A 149 4.50 1.36 27.87
C LYS A 149 3.93 1.17 29.28
N ARG A 150 3.08 0.17 29.50
CA ARG A 150 2.56 -0.17 30.84
C ARG A 150 3.10 -1.49 31.38
N ALA A 151 3.97 -2.17 30.63
CA ALA A 151 4.57 -3.44 31.04
C ALA A 151 5.92 -3.31 31.76
N ALA A 152 6.38 -2.09 32.10
CA ALA A 152 7.67 -1.86 32.76
C ALA A 152 7.57 -1.14 34.12
N ALA A 153 6.35 -0.87 34.61
CA ALA A 153 6.12 -0.15 35.87
C ALA A 153 5.65 -1.05 37.03
N ASP A 154 5.22 -2.29 36.74
CA ASP A 154 4.88 -3.31 37.75
C ASP A 154 6.04 -4.31 37.92
N GLY A 155 7.28 -3.82 37.89
CA GLY A 155 8.36 -4.54 38.55
C GLY A 155 8.00 -4.65 40.04
N PRO A 156 8.25 -5.78 40.71
CA PRO A 156 7.83 -5.96 42.10
C PRO A 156 8.32 -4.78 42.94
N GLN A 157 7.39 -3.97 43.44
CA GLN A 157 7.68 -3.01 44.50
C GLN A 157 7.76 -3.82 45.79
N ASP A 158 9.01 -4.10 46.15
CA ASP A 158 9.60 -4.33 47.46
C ASP A 158 8.71 -4.74 48.64
N ASP A 159 9.12 -5.82 49.31
CA ASP A 159 9.37 -5.86 50.76
C ASP A 159 10.18 -7.10 51.21
#